data_AF-A0A849CKD3-F1
#
_entry.id   AF-A0A849CKD3-F1
#
_cell.length_a   1.000
_cell.length_b   1.000
_cell.length_c   1.000
_cell.angle_alpha   90.00
_cell.angle_beta   90.00
_cell.angle_gamma   90.00
#
_symmetry.space_group_name_H-M   'P 1'
#
loop_
_entity.id
_entity.type
_entity.pdbx_description
1 polymer ?
#
loop_
_entity_poly.entity_id
_entity_poly.type
_entity_poly.pdbx_seq_one_letter_code
_entity_poly.pdbx_strand_id
1 'polypeptide(L)'
;MSKVIYQAKKQYKIALGIELGVLLASLICLLGYQWQVAISFILGSLAIFIPHCLFVWFVFFTKKQQLSNKLTTFYGGEAVKFISTIFLIVLAFKLFNSMHFIAFFVGYFITIVLNNILPFFISKYLNIKHFHKYQ
;
A
#
# COMPACT_ATOMS: atom_id res chain seq x y z
N MET A 1 5.73 -23.55 9.45
CA MET A 1 6.00 -22.35 8.60
C MET A 1 7.37 -21.81 8.94
N SER A 2 8.25 -21.57 7.96
CA SER A 2 9.59 -21.02 8.20
C SER A 2 9.54 -19.65 8.89
N LYS A 3 10.41 -19.41 9.87
CA LYS A 3 10.47 -18.18 10.69
C LYS A 3 10.51 -16.88 9.85
N VAL A 4 11.14 -16.93 8.68
CA VAL A 4 11.21 -15.85 7.69
C VAL A 4 9.85 -15.40 7.14
N ILE A 5 8.93 -16.33 6.84
CA ILE A 5 7.62 -15.98 6.28
C ILE A 5 6.73 -15.33 7.35
N TYR A 6 6.85 -15.80 8.59
CA TYR A 6 6.13 -15.23 9.73
C TYR A 6 6.60 -13.79 10.03
N GLN A 7 7.91 -13.54 9.98
CA GLN A 7 8.48 -12.21 10.16
C GLN A 7 8.07 -11.23 9.07
N ALA A 8 8.12 -11.64 7.80
CA ALA A 8 7.64 -10.82 6.69
C ALA A 8 6.16 -10.42 6.87
N LYS A 9 5.30 -11.37 7.26
CA LYS A 9 3.88 -11.09 7.57
C LYS A 9 3.72 -10.05 8.68
N LYS A 10 4.52 -10.14 9.74
CA LYS A 10 4.50 -9.22 10.88
C LYS A 10 4.94 -7.81 10.46
N GLN A 11 5.99 -7.69 9.66
CA GLN A 11 6.48 -6.40 9.15
C GLN A 11 5.42 -5.69 8.31
N TYR A 12 4.77 -6.39 7.37
CA TYR A 12 3.71 -5.81 6.55
C TYR A 12 2.47 -5.42 7.36
N LYS A 13 2.09 -6.19 8.40
CA LYS A 13 1.02 -5.79 9.31
C LYS A 13 1.32 -4.47 10.03
N ILE A 14 2.56 -4.29 10.50
CA ILE A 14 2.98 -3.05 11.17
C ILE A 14 2.99 -1.90 10.16
N ALA A 15 3.50 -2.12 8.94
CA ALA A 15 3.52 -1.13 7.87
C ALA A 15 2.11 -0.63 7.54
N LEU A 16 1.18 -1.54 7.28
CA LEU A 16 -0.21 -1.22 7.01
C LEU A 16 -0.88 -0.49 8.19
N GLY A 17 -0.55 -0.86 9.43
CA GLY A 17 -1.06 -0.18 10.61
C GLY A 17 -0.59 1.27 10.73
N ILE A 18 0.71 1.52 10.49
CA ILE A 18 1.27 2.88 10.49
C ILE A 18 0.68 3.70 9.34
N GLU A 19 0.56 3.11 8.15
CA GLU A 19 -0.03 3.79 6.99
C GLU A 19 -1.47 4.21 7.28
N LEU A 20 -2.28 3.31 7.83
CA LEU A 20 -3.65 3.60 8.22
C LEU A 20 -3.72 4.69 9.29
N GLY A 21 -2.80 4.69 10.25
CA GLY A 21 -2.67 5.76 11.25
C GLY A 21 -2.36 7.13 10.64
N VAL A 22 -1.43 7.19 9.68
CA VAL A 22 -1.10 8.43 8.96
C VAL A 22 -2.29 8.92 8.12
N LEU A 23 -2.99 8.01 7.44
CA LEU A 23 -4.19 8.35 6.68
C LEU A 23 -5.29 8.92 7.58
N LEU A 24 -5.55 8.30 8.73
CA LEU A 24 -6.54 8.82 9.70
C LEU A 24 -6.13 10.18 10.28
N ALA A 25 -4.86 10.37 10.62
CA ALA A 25 -4.36 11.66 11.11
C ALA A 25 -4.50 12.77 10.05
N SER A 26 -4.16 12.47 8.80
CA SER A 26 -4.31 13.41 7.68
C SER A 26 -5.77 13.74 7.39
N LEU A 27 -6.68 12.76 7.51
CA LEU A 27 -8.11 12.97 7.38
C LEU A 27 -8.64 13.94 8.43
N ILE A 28 -8.31 13.72 9.70
CA ILE A 28 -8.77 14.57 10.81
C ILE A 28 -8.27 16.00 10.61
N CYS A 29 -7.02 16.18 10.20
CA CYS A 29 -6.45 17.48 9.92
C CYS A 29 -7.16 18.21 8.78
N LEU A 30 -7.44 17.50 7.67
CA LEU A 30 -8.10 18.08 6.49
C LEU A 30 -9.59 18.33 6.69
N LEU A 31 -10.27 17.52 7.51
CA LEU A 31 -11.67 17.73 7.88
C LEU A 31 -11.87 19.06 8.60
N GLY A 32 -10.89 19.51 9.39
CA GLY A 32 -10.91 20.81 10.05
C GLY A 32 -10.75 22.00 9.08
N TYR A 33 -10.23 21.76 7.87
CA TYR A 33 -10.08 22.80 6.85
C TYR A 33 -11.27 22.83 5.89
N GLN A 34 -11.50 21.73 5.16
CA GLN A 34 -12.58 21.65 4.17
C GLN A 34 -12.94 20.21 3.85
N TRP A 35 -14.22 19.86 4.00
CA TRP A 35 -14.68 18.48 3.85
C TRP A 35 -14.47 17.91 2.43
N GLN A 36 -14.64 18.73 1.38
CA GLN A 36 -14.42 18.33 -0.02
C GLN A 36 -12.97 17.93 -0.30
N VAL A 37 -12.02 18.68 0.29
CA VAL A 37 -10.59 18.42 0.16
C VAL A 37 -10.23 17.14 0.88
N ALA A 38 -10.76 16.94 2.09
CA ALA A 38 -10.55 15.75 2.91
C ALA A 38 -11.03 14.47 2.18
N ILE A 39 -12.22 14.51 1.58
CA ILE A 39 -12.75 13.37 0.82
C ILE A 39 -11.95 13.11 -0.45
N SER A 40 -11.58 14.17 -1.17
CA SER A 40 -10.77 14.02 -2.38
C SER A 40 -9.43 13.37 -2.06
N PHE A 41 -8.79 13.81 -0.98
CA PHE A 41 -7.54 13.23 -0.47
C PHE A 41 -7.69 11.77 -0.07
N ILE A 42 -8.76 11.41 0.64
CA ILE A 42 -8.94 10.03 1.09
C ILE A 42 -9.21 9.09 -0.07
N LEU A 43 -9.95 9.55 -1.09
CA LEU A 43 -10.21 8.77 -2.30
C LEU A 43 -8.92 8.49 -3.06
N GLY A 44 -8.02 9.48 -3.16
CA GLY A 44 -6.70 9.31 -3.78
C GLY A 44 -5.81 8.34 -3.00
N SER A 45 -5.86 8.43 -1.68
CA SER A 45 -5.12 7.54 -0.78
C SER A 45 -5.63 6.10 -0.87
N LEU A 46 -6.96 5.91 -0.83
CA LEU A 46 -7.61 4.60 -0.93
C LEU A 46 -7.36 3.92 -2.28
N ALA A 47 -7.25 4.70 -3.36
CA ALA A 47 -6.96 4.18 -4.69
C ALA A 47 -5.63 3.40 -4.75
N ILE A 48 -4.69 3.67 -3.84
CA ILE A 48 -3.43 2.91 -3.71
C ILE A 48 -3.45 1.95 -2.54
N PHE A 49 -4.02 2.35 -1.40
CA PHE A 49 -4.03 1.51 -0.20
C PHE A 49 -4.75 0.18 -0.45
N ILE A 50 -5.87 0.20 -1.16
CA ILE A 50 -6.64 -1.01 -1.51
C ILE A 50 -5.81 -1.98 -2.36
N PRO A 51 -5.24 -1.60 -3.52
CA PRO A 51 -4.43 -2.50 -4.33
C PRO A 51 -3.14 -2.92 -3.64
N HIS A 52 -2.57 -2.08 -2.76
CA HIS A 52 -1.44 -2.49 -1.93
C HIS A 52 -1.83 -3.58 -0.93
N CYS A 53 -2.97 -3.44 -0.25
CA CYS A 53 -3.49 -4.44 0.68
C CYS A 53 -3.84 -5.76 -0.04
N LEU A 54 -4.48 -5.66 -1.21
CA LEU A 54 -4.76 -6.82 -2.08
C LEU A 54 -3.48 -7.52 -2.51
N PHE A 55 -2.42 -6.78 -2.88
CA PHE A 55 -1.15 -7.38 -3.22
C PHE A 55 -0.48 -8.06 -2.04
N VAL A 56 -0.44 -7.42 -0.87
CA VAL A 56 0.11 -8.03 0.36
C VAL A 56 -0.64 -9.31 0.67
N TRP A 57 -1.97 -9.28 0.60
CA TRP A 57 -2.78 -10.48 0.77
C TRP A 57 -2.44 -11.55 -0.29
N PHE A 58 -2.41 -11.19 -1.57
CA PHE A 58 -2.09 -12.11 -2.66
C PHE A 58 -0.70 -12.73 -2.48
N VAL A 59 0.34 -11.95 -2.19
CA VAL A 59 1.71 -12.45 -1.96
C VAL A 59 1.78 -13.43 -0.78
N PHE A 60 1.04 -13.18 0.31
CA PHE A 60 1.09 -14.03 1.50
C PHE A 60 0.13 -15.22 1.49
N PHE A 61 -0.99 -15.16 0.77
CA PHE A 61 -1.98 -16.24 0.67
C PHE A 61 -1.78 -17.12 -0.56
N THR A 62 -1.26 -16.58 -1.67
CA THR A 62 -0.92 -17.34 -2.88
C THR A 62 0.41 -18.08 -2.68
N LYS A 63 0.47 -18.92 -1.63
CA LYS A 63 1.57 -19.89 -1.40
C LYS A 63 1.59 -21.05 -2.39
N LYS A 64 0.68 -21.07 -3.38
CA LYS A 64 0.50 -22.16 -4.34
C LYS A 64 1.00 -21.86 -5.76
N GLN A 65 1.66 -20.74 -6.04
CA GLN A 65 2.25 -20.55 -7.36
C GLN A 65 3.52 -21.40 -7.46
N GLN A 66 3.35 -22.61 -7.99
CA GLN A 66 4.45 -23.49 -8.38
C GLN A 66 5.46 -22.69 -9.22
N LEU A 67 6.68 -22.81 -8.73
CA LEU A 67 7.87 -22.07 -9.06
C LEU A 67 8.40 -22.51 -10.43
N SER A 68 7.78 -22.09 -11.53
CA SER A 68 8.28 -22.43 -12.87
C SER A 68 8.74 -21.22 -13.69
N ASN A 69 8.19 -20.02 -13.51
CA ASN A 69 8.72 -18.81 -14.16
C ASN A 69 8.79 -17.61 -13.18
N LYS A 70 10.00 -17.34 -12.70
CA LYS A 70 10.32 -16.34 -11.66
C LYS A 70 10.09 -14.88 -12.09
N LEU A 71 9.98 -14.63 -13.41
CA LEU A 71 9.82 -13.29 -13.99
C LEU A 71 8.34 -12.93 -14.24
N THR A 72 7.51 -13.88 -14.69
CA THR A 72 6.10 -13.61 -14.99
C THR A 72 5.25 -13.45 -13.73
N THR A 73 5.62 -14.09 -12.62
CA THR A 73 4.93 -13.94 -11.33
C THR A 73 5.21 -12.60 -10.65
N PHE A 74 6.40 -12.04 -10.84
CA PHE A 74 6.77 -10.72 -10.35
C PHE A 74 6.04 -9.63 -11.14
N TYR A 75 6.07 -9.73 -12.48
CA TYR A 75 5.38 -8.80 -13.38
C TYR A 75 3.86 -8.89 -13.24
N GLY A 76 3.30 -10.08 -13.04
CA GLY A 76 1.87 -10.27 -12.79
C GLY A 76 1.40 -9.60 -11.50
N GLY A 77 2.18 -9.70 -10.42
CA GLY A 77 1.84 -9.05 -9.15
C GLY A 77 1.85 -7.52 -9.22
N GLU A 78 2.81 -6.94 -9.95
CA GLU A 78 2.85 -5.50 -10.19
C GLU A 78 1.77 -5.05 -11.17
N ALA A 79 1.53 -5.79 -12.25
CA ALA A 79 0.49 -5.48 -13.22
C ALA A 79 -0.91 -5.49 -12.57
N VAL A 80 -1.21 -6.45 -11.69
CA VAL A 80 -2.47 -6.50 -10.95
C VAL A 80 -2.64 -5.28 -10.04
N LYS A 81 -1.57 -4.80 -9.40
CA LYS A 81 -1.63 -3.53 -8.66
C LYS A 81 -2.03 -2.40 -9.60
N PHE A 82 -1.27 -2.20 -10.68
CA PHE A 82 -1.50 -1.07 -11.59
C PHE A 82 -2.91 -1.07 -12.18
N ILE A 83 -3.40 -2.21 -12.66
CA ILE A 83 -4.76 -2.34 -13.21
C ILE A 83 -5.80 -2.00 -12.15
N SER A 84 -5.64 -2.51 -10.92
CA SER A 84 -6.55 -2.23 -9.81
C SER A 84 -6.50 -0.75 -9.39
N THR A 85 -5.32 -0.12 -9.41
CA THR A 85 -5.16 1.32 -9.11
C THR A 85 -5.86 2.16 -10.17
N ILE A 86 -5.65 1.87 -11.46
CA ILE A 86 -6.30 2.58 -12.58
C ILE A 86 -7.82 2.47 -12.46
N PHE A 87 -8.33 1.26 -12.19
CA PHE A 87 -9.75 1.03 -12.00
C PHE A 87 -10.34 1.86 -10.85
N LEU A 88 -9.65 1.90 -9.70
CA LEU A 88 -10.07 2.69 -8.54
C LEU A 88 -10.02 4.20 -8.80
N ILE A 89 -9.01 4.69 -9.52
CA ILE A 89 -8.91 6.10 -9.89
C ILE A 89 -10.10 6.49 -10.78
N VAL A 90 -10.38 5.71 -11.82
CA VAL A 90 -11.52 5.95 -12.72
C VAL A 90 -12.84 5.90 -11.95
N LEU A 91 -13.00 4.93 -11.05
CA LEU A 91 -14.19 4.82 -10.20
C LEU A 91 -14.34 6.02 -9.26
N ALA A 92 -13.25 6.50 -8.66
CA ALA A 92 -13.27 7.65 -7.76
C ALA A 92 -13.70 8.93 -8.47
N PHE A 93 -13.15 9.21 -9.67
CA PHE A 93 -13.56 10.36 -10.47
C PHE A 93 -15.01 10.25 -10.95
N LYS A 94 -15.50 9.04 -11.23
CA LYS A 94 -16.89 8.83 -11.62
C LYS A 94 -17.87 9.02 -10.46
N LEU A 95 -17.49 8.62 -9.25
CA LEU A 95 -18.34 8.72 -8.06
C LEU A 95 -18.38 10.13 -7.47
N PHE A 96 -17.31 10.91 -7.59
CA PHE A 96 -17.20 12.22 -6.97
C PHE A 96 -16.95 13.33 -8.00
N ASN A 97 -18.04 13.95 -8.46
CA ASN A 97 -17.99 14.97 -9.52
C ASN A 97 -17.38 16.31 -9.06
N SER A 98 -17.49 16.64 -7.77
CA SER A 98 -16.93 17.86 -7.15
C SER A 98 -15.52 17.63 -6.58
N MET A 99 -14.73 16.77 -7.22
CA MET A 99 -13.43 16.34 -6.72
C MET A 99 -12.37 17.43 -6.85
N HIS A 100 -11.63 17.64 -5.76
CA HIS A 100 -10.48 18.52 -5.76
C HIS A 100 -9.25 17.75 -6.25
N PHE A 101 -8.96 17.84 -7.56
CA PHE A 101 -7.91 17.06 -8.23
C PHE A 101 -6.55 17.14 -7.53
N ILE A 102 -6.13 18.35 -7.11
CA ILE A 102 -4.87 18.54 -6.37
C ILE A 102 -4.85 17.69 -5.10
N ALA A 103 -5.94 17.67 -4.34
CA ALA A 103 -6.00 16.98 -3.06
C ALA A 103 -5.98 15.46 -3.27
N PHE A 104 -6.69 14.99 -4.30
CA PHE A 104 -6.67 13.59 -4.72
C PHE A 104 -5.26 13.13 -5.09
N PHE A 105 -4.56 13.84 -5.97
CA PHE A 105 -3.21 13.46 -6.37
C PHE A 105 -2.19 13.58 -5.25
N VAL A 106 -2.32 14.57 -4.36
CA VAL A 106 -1.45 14.69 -3.19
C VAL A 106 -1.61 13.49 -2.26
N GLY A 107 -2.85 13.10 -1.94
CA GLY A 107 -3.11 11.87 -1.18
C GLY A 107 -2.54 10.64 -1.88
N TYR A 108 -2.76 10.54 -3.18
CA TYR A 108 -2.22 9.47 -4.00
C TYR A 108 -0.67 9.37 -3.90
N PHE A 109 0.05 10.45 -4.16
CA PHE A 109 1.51 10.44 -4.10
C PHE A 109 2.04 10.12 -2.71
N ILE A 110 1.46 10.71 -1.66
CA ILE A 110 1.86 10.45 -0.27
C ILE A 110 1.69 8.96 0.05
N THR A 111 0.56 8.36 -0.30
CA THR A 111 0.28 6.95 -0.03
C THR A 111 1.19 6.01 -0.83
N ILE A 112 1.55 6.33 -2.08
CA ILE A 112 2.57 5.57 -2.84
C ILE A 112 3.92 5.62 -2.13
N VAL A 113 4.35 6.82 -1.74
CA VAL A 113 5.64 7.02 -1.08
C VAL A 113 5.67 6.26 0.24
N LEU A 114 4.60 6.34 1.04
CA LEU A 114 4.47 5.60 2.30
C LEU A 114 4.53 4.09 2.08
N ASN A 115 3.77 3.54 1.13
CA ASN A 115 3.75 2.11 0.85
C ASN A 115 5.12 1.54 0.45
N ASN A 116 5.95 2.35 -0.21
CA ASN A 116 7.29 1.94 -0.63
C ASN A 116 8.33 2.13 0.50
N ILE A 117 8.21 3.21 1.27
CA ILE A 117 9.18 3.58 2.31
C ILE A 117 8.94 2.82 3.63
N LEU A 118 7.68 2.60 4.02
CA LEU A 118 7.34 1.97 5.30
C LEU A 118 7.94 0.56 5.46
N PRO A 119 7.84 -0.35 4.48
CA PRO A 119 8.48 -1.67 4.59
C PRO A 119 10.01 -1.57 4.75
N PHE A 120 10.64 -0.61 4.06
CA PHE A 120 12.08 -0.37 4.13
C PHE A 120 12.50 0.17 5.50
N PHE A 121 11.78 1.16 6.03
CA PHE A 121 12.04 1.73 7.36
C PHE A 121 11.81 0.71 8.47
N ILE A 122 10.72 -0.06 8.39
CA ILE A 122 10.40 -1.12 9.36
C ILE A 122 11.50 -2.18 9.32
N SER A 123 11.95 -2.62 8.14
CA SER A 123 13.07 -3.57 8.02
C SER A 123 14.35 -3.04 8.68
N LYS A 124 14.66 -1.74 8.50
CA LYS A 124 15.84 -1.08 9.06
C LYS A 124 15.74 -0.85 10.58
N TYR A 125 14.59 -0.40 11.08
CA TYR A 125 14.39 0.00 12.48
C TYR A 125 14.05 -1.18 13.40
N LEU A 126 13.33 -2.20 12.90
CA LEU A 126 13.11 -3.45 13.63
C LEU A 126 14.32 -4.38 13.65
N ASN A 127 15.47 -3.95 13.08
CA ASN A 127 16.77 -4.60 13.17
C ASN A 127 16.68 -6.13 13.33
N ILE A 128 16.23 -6.81 12.29
CA ILE A 128 16.48 -8.25 12.18
C ILE A 128 17.92 -8.39 11.64
N LYS A 129 18.90 -8.01 12.48
CA LYS A 129 20.24 -8.59 12.40
C LYS A 129 20.09 -10.10 12.60
N HIS A 130 20.65 -10.86 11.66
CA HIS A 130 20.79 -12.32 11.53
C HIS A 130 19.97 -12.84 10.34
N PHE A 131 20.53 -13.05 9.15
CA PHE A 131 21.63 -13.97 8.85
C PHE A 131 22.25 -13.60 7.49
N HIS A 132 23.27 -12.74 7.46
CA HIS A 132 24.21 -12.64 6.34
C HIS A 132 25.61 -13.09 6.82
N LYS A 133 25.66 -14.13 7.67
CA LYS A 133 26.92 -14.69 8.19
C LYS A 133 27.05 -16.21 8.10
N TYR A 134 26.24 -16.89 7.28
CA TYR A 134 26.47 -18.29 6.94
C TYR A 134 25.95 -18.58 5.52
N GLN A 135 26.66 -18.04 4.54
CA GLN A 135 26.90 -18.72 3.27
C GLN A 135 28.39 -18.64 3.00
#